data_AF-A0A836Z094-F1
#
_entry.id   AF-A0A836Z094-F1
#
_cell.length_a   1.000
_cell.length_b   1.000
_cell.length_c   1.000
_cell.angle_alpha   90.00
_cell.angle_beta   90.00
_cell.angle_gamma   90.00
#
_symmetry.space_group_name_H-M   'P 1'
#
loop_
_entity.id
_entity.type
_entity.pdbx_description
1 polymer ?
#
loop_
_entity_poly.entity_id
_entity_poly.type
_entity_poly.pdbx_seq_one_letter_code
_entity_poly.pdbx_strand_id
1 'polypeptide(L)'
;MKMKSLVAVLLLALGVTACSTVKKVVYRIDVPQGNYLEQEKIDQLQVGMNKEQVQYLLGTPMLRDSFAQDRWDYVFILRKGYEDPIQRTIFVYFDNKGLVSNIALDNATAQ
;
A
#
# COMPACT_ATOMS: atom_id res chain seq x y z
N MET A 1 -41.38 38.20 12.68
CA MET A 1 -41.65 36.89 12.03
C MET A 1 -40.53 36.51 11.06
N LYS A 2 -40.18 37.35 10.06
CA LYS A 2 -39.12 37.06 9.07
C LYS A 2 -37.72 36.83 9.66
N MET A 3 -37.29 37.67 10.62
CA MET A 3 -35.97 37.56 11.27
C MET A 3 -35.76 36.23 12.02
N LYS A 4 -36.77 35.75 12.76
CA LYS A 4 -36.71 34.49 13.52
C LYS A 4 -36.61 33.27 12.59
N SER A 5 -37.34 33.32 11.47
CA SER A 5 -37.28 32.28 10.44
C SER A 5 -35.92 32.25 9.74
N LEU A 6 -35.30 33.42 9.52
CA LEU A 6 -33.97 33.53 8.90
C LEU A 6 -32.88 32.96 9.80
N VAL A 7 -32.95 33.24 11.12
CA VAL A 7 -32.03 32.69 12.11
C VAL A 7 -32.18 31.17 12.24
N ALA A 8 -33.41 30.65 12.21
CA ALA A 8 -33.66 29.21 12.26
C ALA A 8 -33.08 28.48 11.05
N VAL A 9 -33.24 29.03 9.84
CA VAL A 9 -32.67 28.49 8.61
C VAL A 9 -31.14 28.50 8.64
N LEU A 10 -30.54 29.58 9.15
CA LEU A 10 -29.08 29.69 9.28
C LEU A 10 -28.49 28.65 10.25
N LEU A 11 -29.13 28.47 11.42
CA LEU A 11 -28.72 27.46 12.40
C LEU A 11 -28.87 26.04 11.87
N LEU A 12 -29.93 25.76 11.12
CA LEU A 12 -30.15 24.46 10.50
C LEU A 12 -29.08 24.18 9.42
N ALA A 13 -28.76 25.17 8.58
CA ALA A 13 -27.72 25.04 7.57
C ALA A 13 -26.32 24.78 8.19
N LEU A 14 -25.98 25.49 9.28
CA LEU A 14 -24.73 25.28 10.02
C LEU A 14 -24.68 23.88 10.67
N GLY A 15 -25.78 23.44 11.28
CA GLY A 15 -25.87 22.13 11.92
C GLY A 15 -25.65 20.96 10.97
N VAL A 16 -26.14 21.05 9.73
CA VAL A 16 -25.99 19.98 8.72
C VAL A 16 -24.54 19.89 8.21
N THR A 17 -23.78 20.98 8.19
CA THR A 17 -22.37 20.96 7.75
C THR A 17 -21.39 20.38 8.79
N ALA A 18 -21.78 20.32 10.07
CA ALA A 18 -20.92 19.90 11.17
C ALA A 18 -20.46 18.43 11.11
N CYS A 19 -21.21 17.54 10.43
CA CYS A 19 -20.84 16.12 10.32
C CYS A 19 -19.71 15.85 9.30
N SER A 20 -19.37 16.81 8.44
CA SER A 20 -18.39 16.62 7.36
C SER A 20 -16.93 16.80 7.80
N THR A 21 -16.68 17.48 8.91
CA THR A 21 -15.33 17.78 9.42
C THR A 21 -14.77 16.70 10.34
N VAL A 22 -15.58 15.72 10.78
CA VAL A 22 -15.19 14.69 11.77
C VAL A 22 -14.08 13.75 11.26
N LYS A 23 -13.92 13.60 9.94
CA LYS A 23 -12.97 12.65 9.34
C LYS A 23 -11.51 12.84 9.75
N LYS A 24 -11.06 14.04 10.16
CA LYS A 24 -9.66 14.29 10.54
C LYS A 24 -9.46 14.71 12.01
N VAL A 25 -10.51 14.59 12.83
CA VAL A 25 -10.49 15.06 14.23
C VAL A 25 -9.86 14.03 15.17
N VAL A 26 -9.91 12.74 14.80
CA VAL A 26 -9.33 11.65 15.60
C VAL A 26 -7.98 11.23 15.04
N TYR A 27 -7.04 10.91 15.93
CA TYR A 27 -5.75 10.35 15.55
C TYR A 27 -5.93 9.01 14.82
N ARG A 28 -5.22 8.86 13.71
CA ARG A 28 -5.17 7.62 12.93
C ARG A 28 -3.73 7.17 12.86
N ILE A 29 -3.47 5.96 13.33
CA ILE A 29 -2.14 5.34 13.29
C ILE A 29 -1.72 5.07 11.85
N ASP A 30 -0.41 5.06 11.64
CA ASP A 30 0.19 4.57 10.41
C ASP A 30 0.00 3.06 10.31
N VAL A 31 -0.38 2.59 9.12
CA VAL A 31 -0.67 1.17 8.87
C VAL A 31 0.26 0.67 7.77
N PRO A 32 1.35 -0.06 8.15
CA PRO A 32 2.13 -0.83 7.20
C PRO A 32 1.41 -2.16 6.90
N GLN A 33 1.36 -2.55 5.63
CA GLN A 33 0.82 -3.83 5.18
C GLN A 33 1.76 -4.38 4.12
N GLY A 34 2.00 -5.69 4.10
CA GLY A 34 2.90 -6.25 3.09
C GLY A 34 4.14 -6.92 3.63
N ASN A 35 4.98 -7.30 2.67
CA ASN A 35 6.38 -7.62 2.90
C ASN A 35 7.15 -6.33 3.12
N TYR A 36 8.00 -6.26 4.16
CA TYR A 36 8.91 -5.13 4.33
C TYR A 36 10.02 -5.20 3.28
N LEU A 37 10.10 -4.15 2.47
CA LEU A 37 11.03 -4.03 1.35
C LEU A 37 12.13 -3.03 1.69
N GLU A 38 13.18 -3.53 2.34
CA GLU A 38 14.38 -2.75 2.66
C GLU A 38 15.29 -2.68 1.44
N GLN A 39 15.72 -1.47 1.05
CA GLN A 39 16.55 -1.27 -0.15
C GLN A 39 17.80 -2.15 -0.15
N GLU A 40 18.47 -2.27 0.99
CA GLU A 40 19.68 -3.10 1.16
C GLU A 40 19.44 -4.58 0.82
N LYS A 41 18.24 -5.11 1.09
CA LYS A 41 17.86 -6.49 0.75
C LYS A 41 17.48 -6.60 -0.73
N ILE A 42 16.84 -5.59 -1.29
CA ILE A 42 16.50 -5.54 -2.71
C ILE A 42 17.77 -5.53 -3.56
N ASP A 43 18.76 -4.74 -3.17
CA ASP A 43 20.04 -4.62 -3.89
C ASP A 43 20.85 -5.92 -3.91
N GLN A 44 20.59 -6.81 -2.95
CA GLN A 44 21.19 -8.14 -2.89
C GLN A 44 20.47 -9.16 -3.78
N LEU A 45 19.25 -8.88 -4.25
CA LEU A 45 18.50 -9.79 -5.10
C LEU A 45 19.15 -9.88 -6.49
N GLN A 46 19.44 -11.09 -6.95
CA GLN A 46 20.16 -11.31 -8.21
C GLN A 46 19.48 -12.37 -9.07
N VAL A 47 19.63 -12.21 -10.39
CA VAL A 47 19.27 -13.24 -11.38
C VAL A 47 20.08 -14.51 -11.10
N GLY A 48 19.43 -15.67 -11.18
CA GLY A 48 20.02 -16.98 -10.91
C GLY A 48 19.85 -17.48 -9.46
N MET A 49 19.33 -16.66 -8.53
CA MET A 49 18.98 -17.13 -7.19
C MET A 49 17.85 -18.17 -7.24
N ASN A 50 17.85 -19.15 -6.34
CA ASN A 50 16.73 -20.08 -6.20
C ASN A 50 15.62 -19.52 -5.30
N LYS A 51 14.45 -20.17 -5.30
CA LYS A 51 13.28 -19.76 -4.51
C LYS A 51 13.58 -19.65 -3.02
N GLU A 52 14.40 -20.55 -2.46
CA GLU A 52 14.77 -20.53 -1.04
C GLU A 52 15.65 -19.33 -0.69
N GLN A 53 16.60 -18.96 -1.55
CA GLN A 53 17.46 -17.78 -1.37
C GLN A 53 16.65 -16.49 -1.43
N VAL A 54 15.73 -16.38 -2.39
CA VAL A 54 14.82 -15.23 -2.48
C VAL A 54 13.96 -15.13 -1.21
N GLN A 55 13.42 -16.25 -0.75
CA GLN A 55 12.61 -16.30 0.47
C GLN A 55 13.41 -15.99 1.74
N TYR A 56 14.69 -16.39 1.81
CA TYR A 56 15.57 -16.04 2.91
C TYR A 56 15.81 -14.53 2.97
N LEU A 57 15.98 -13.89 1.80
CA LEU A 57 16.29 -12.48 1.68
C LEU A 57 15.06 -11.58 1.91
N LEU A 58 13.95 -11.87 1.23
CA LEU A 58 12.74 -11.03 1.20
C LEU A 58 11.59 -11.57 2.07
N GLY A 59 11.76 -12.75 2.67
CA GLY A 59 10.70 -13.46 3.37
C GLY A 59 9.76 -14.22 2.42
N THR A 60 8.72 -14.81 3.00
CA THR A 60 7.65 -15.47 2.25
C THR A 60 6.79 -14.40 1.57
N PRO A 61 6.55 -14.47 0.25
CA PRO A 61 5.63 -13.54 -0.40
C PRO A 61 4.25 -13.71 0.21
N MET A 62 3.63 -12.61 0.67
CA MET A 62 2.29 -12.66 1.26
C MET A 62 1.21 -13.00 0.23
N LEU A 63 1.45 -12.66 -1.04
CA LEU A 63 0.55 -12.93 -2.15
C LEU A 63 1.23 -13.86 -3.14
N ARG A 64 0.56 -14.96 -3.47
CA ARG A 64 0.94 -15.85 -4.56
C ARG A 64 -0.19 -15.87 -5.57
N ASP A 65 0.09 -15.41 -6.78
CA ASP A 65 -0.87 -15.45 -7.87
C ASP A 65 -1.12 -16.92 -8.25
N SER A 66 -2.39 -17.35 -8.22
CA SER A 66 -2.77 -18.72 -8.55
C SER A 66 -2.59 -19.04 -10.04
N PHE A 67 -2.53 -18.02 -10.89
CA PHE A 67 -2.38 -18.16 -12.34
C PHE A 67 -0.94 -17.95 -12.82
N ALA A 68 -0.07 -17.34 -12.00
CA ALA A 68 1.33 -17.12 -12.30
C ALA A 68 2.23 -17.84 -11.28
N GLN A 69 2.38 -19.16 -11.43
CA GLN A 69 3.16 -19.99 -10.50
C GLN A 69 4.67 -19.66 -10.48
N ASP A 70 5.16 -19.07 -11.57
CA ASP A 70 6.56 -18.68 -11.75
C ASP A 70 6.81 -17.20 -11.47
N ARG A 71 5.87 -16.50 -10.81
CA ARG A 71 6.03 -15.12 -10.38
C ARG A 71 5.69 -14.97 -8.90
N TRP A 72 6.59 -14.36 -8.13
CA TRP A 72 6.32 -13.96 -6.76
C TRP A 72 6.20 -12.44 -6.66
N ASP A 73 5.14 -12.01 -5.97
CA ASP A 73 4.78 -10.61 -5.85
C ASP A 73 4.99 -10.18 -4.39
N TYR A 74 5.98 -9.32 -4.17
CA TYR A 74 6.27 -8.72 -2.87
C TYR A 74 5.69 -7.31 -2.84
N VAL A 75 4.54 -7.17 -2.19
CA VAL A 75 3.82 -5.89 -2.10
C VAL A 75 4.04 -5.28 -0.72
N PHE A 76 4.41 -4.00 -0.68
CA PHE A 76 4.43 -3.16 0.52
C PHE A 76 3.50 -1.97 0.34
N ILE A 77 2.64 -1.71 1.33
CA ILE A 77 1.72 -0.58 1.36
C ILE A 77 1.88 0.13 2.71
N LEU A 78 2.10 1.43 2.67
CA LEU A 78 2.12 2.28 3.85
C LEU A 78 1.05 3.36 3.72
N ARG A 79 0.08 3.35 4.64
CA ARG A 79 -0.85 4.45 4.81
C ARG A 79 -0.48 5.26 6.04
N LYS A 80 -0.05 6.51 5.85
CA LYS A 80 0.28 7.44 6.94
C LYS A 80 -0.96 8.21 7.37
N GLY A 81 -1.52 7.90 8.53
CA GLY A 81 -2.77 8.50 9.01
C GLY A 81 -3.88 8.62 7.94
N TYR A 82 -4.16 9.84 7.51
CA TYR A 82 -5.19 10.18 6.51
C TYR A 82 -4.65 10.41 5.09
N GLU A 83 -3.36 10.22 4.87
CA GLU A 83 -2.75 10.32 3.54
C GLU A 83 -3.15 9.15 2.65
N ASP A 84 -2.95 9.34 1.34
CA ASP A 84 -3.10 8.27 0.37
C ASP A 84 -2.02 7.20 0.59
N PRO A 85 -2.36 5.91 0.38
CA PRO A 85 -1.41 4.84 0.58
C PRO A 85 -0.27 4.92 -0.44
N ILE A 86 0.96 4.80 0.04
CA ILE A 86 2.14 4.62 -0.79
C ILE A 86 2.34 3.12 -0.96
N GLN A 87 2.33 2.65 -2.20
CA GLN A 87 2.59 1.25 -2.53
C GLN A 87 3.94 1.10 -3.22
N ARG A 88 4.63 -0.01 -2.93
CA ARG A 88 5.83 -0.46 -3.63
C ARG A 88 5.72 -1.94 -3.87
N THR A 89 5.94 -2.37 -5.12
CA THR A 89 5.81 -3.76 -5.51
C THR A 89 7.08 -4.24 -6.19
N ILE A 90 7.58 -5.42 -5.80
CA ILE A 90 8.64 -6.15 -6.49
C ILE A 90 8.05 -7.42 -7.07
N PHE A 91 8.29 -7.63 -8.36
CA PHE A 91 7.94 -8.84 -9.07
C PHE A 91 9.22 -9.64 -9.31
N VAL A 92 9.26 -10.86 -8.80
CA VAL A 92 10.36 -11.80 -9.01
C VAL A 92 9.86 -12.92 -9.90
N TYR A 93 10.43 -13.03 -11.09
CA TYR A 93 10.10 -14.06 -12.06
C TYR A 93 11.10 -15.21 -11.97
N PHE A 94 10.61 -16.43 -12.07
CA PHE A 94 11.40 -17.65 -12.06
C PHE A 94 11.35 -18.34 -13.42
N ASP A 95 12.39 -19.08 -13.75
CA ASP A 95 12.42 -19.98 -14.90
C ASP A 95 11.86 -21.38 -14.52
N ASN A 96 11.80 -22.27 -15.52
CA ASN A 96 11.34 -23.65 -15.35
C ASN A 96 12.20 -24.47 -14.36
N LYS A 97 13.40 -24.00 -14.01
CA LYS A 97 14.29 -24.64 -13.01
C LYS A 97 14.11 -24.03 -11.61
N GLY A 98 13.23 -23.04 -11.46
CA GLY A 98 12.99 -22.33 -10.20
C GLY A 98 14.06 -21.30 -9.85
N LEU A 99 14.82 -20.82 -10.84
CA LEU A 99 15.84 -19.78 -10.66
C LEU A 99 15.30 -18.43 -11.11
N VAL A 100 15.69 -17.35 -10.44
CA VAL A 100 15.30 -15.98 -10.78
C VAL A 100 15.74 -15.67 -12.21
N SER A 101 14.78 -15.36 -13.08
CA SER A 101 15.00 -15.01 -14.48
C SER A 101 14.91 -13.51 -14.73
N ASN A 102 14.03 -12.82 -14.00
CA ASN A 102 13.84 -11.39 -14.10
C ASN A 102 13.34 -10.80 -12.77
N ILE A 103 13.68 -9.53 -12.53
CA ILE A 103 13.23 -8.75 -11.38
C ILE A 103 12.66 -7.45 -11.94
N ALA A 104 11.43 -7.12 -11.58
CA ALA A 104 10.79 -5.85 -11.95
C ALA A 104 10.30 -5.14 -10.70
N LEU A 105 10.46 -3.82 -10.68
CA LEU A 105 9.89 -2.95 -9.66
C LEU A 105 8.67 -2.26 -10.29
N ASP A 106 7.58 -2.06 -9.52
CA ASP A 106 6.59 -1.12 -10.00
C ASP A 106 7.24 0.26 -10.15
N ASN A 107 6.97 0.90 -11.28
CA ASN A 107 7.36 2.29 -11.46
C ASN A 107 6.53 3.08 -10.47
N ALA A 108 7.14 3.41 -9.33
CA ALA A 108 6.53 4.20 -8.29
C ALA A 108 5.71 5.32 -8.93
N THR A 109 4.40 5.28 -8.76
CA THR A 109 3.58 6.47 -8.89
C THR A 109 4.05 7.43 -7.81
N ALA A 110 5.09 8.19 -8.14
CA ALA A 110 5.48 9.38 -7.42
C ALA A 110 4.36 10.39 -7.62
N GLN A 111 3.67 10.70 -6.54
CA GLN A 111 3.09 12.01 -6.32
C GLN A 111 3.25 12.39 -4.86
#